data_AF-A0A943QPW2-F1
#
_entry.id   AF-A0A943QPW2-F1
#
_cell.length_a   1.000
_cell.length_b   1.000
_cell.length_c   1.000
_cell.angle_alpha   90.00
_cell.angle_beta   90.00
_cell.angle_gamma   90.00
#
_symmetry.space_group_name_H-M   'P 1'
#
loop_
_entity.id
_entity.type
_entity.pdbx_description
1 polymer ?
#
loop_
_entity_poly.entity_id
_entity_poly.type
_entity_poly.pdbx_seq_one_letter_code
_entity_poly.pdbx_strand_id
1 'polypeptide(L)'
;MKYGKILAAVLMGSTLLIGCSNDKNNDTNNGNNSTPPTTEQSQNPGNSTGTEKPDIITSPSKVTDDVTLVEALNETGPWIVIPQNDIKTDKDIVVSKLTTIPEGKVGRNISLYATDENQNVVKEFTLTAPRLTIAADDVELKRGTFVGDIYVQGKNFKISNTKVQGNIYFQNQEAKDTFKLDGDASVSGVQELKK
;
A
#
# COMPACT_ATOMS: atom_id res chain seq x y z
N MET A 1 -2.06 11.75 -50.36
CA MET A 1 -1.58 13.12 -50.02
C MET A 1 -1.23 13.12 -48.55
N LYS A 2 -0.17 13.73 -48.02
CA LYS A 2 1.06 14.37 -48.52
C LYS A 2 1.94 14.51 -47.27
N TYR A 3 3.25 14.40 -47.47
CA TYR A 3 4.34 14.30 -46.49
C TYR A 3 4.49 15.49 -45.51
N GLY A 4 5.18 15.22 -44.41
CA GLY A 4 5.88 16.23 -43.62
C GLY A 4 6.89 15.62 -42.65
N LYS A 5 8.12 15.36 -43.11
CA LYS A 5 9.30 15.12 -42.26
C LYS A 5 9.91 16.48 -41.91
N ILE A 6 10.34 16.70 -40.66
CA ILE A 6 11.37 17.70 -40.33
C ILE A 6 12.36 17.06 -39.34
N LEU A 7 13.64 17.21 -39.68
CA LEU A 7 14.84 16.73 -39.02
C LEU A 7 15.76 17.95 -38.83
N ALA A 8 16.32 18.18 -37.65
CA ALA A 8 17.53 19.01 -37.36
C ALA A 8 17.86 18.84 -35.86
N ALA A 9 18.91 18.14 -35.41
CA ALA A 9 20.36 18.32 -35.53
C ALA A 9 20.98 19.33 -34.54
N VAL A 10 21.63 18.76 -33.50
CA VAL A 10 22.96 19.07 -32.89
C VAL A 10 23.28 20.47 -32.34
N LEU A 11 23.77 20.50 -31.08
CA LEU A 11 24.99 21.25 -30.69
C LEU A 11 25.58 20.74 -29.35
N MET A 12 26.87 20.38 -29.41
CA MET A 12 27.79 20.03 -28.31
C MET A 12 28.25 21.28 -27.53
N GLY A 13 28.67 21.10 -26.27
CA GLY A 13 29.51 22.07 -25.56
C GLY A 13 29.86 21.65 -24.13
N SER A 14 31.06 21.12 -23.92
CA SER A 14 31.72 20.88 -22.62
C SER A 14 32.33 22.16 -22.06
N THR A 15 32.41 22.31 -20.72
CA THR A 15 33.63 22.78 -20.02
C THR A 15 33.60 22.40 -18.53
N LEU A 16 34.73 21.86 -18.07
CA LEU A 16 35.13 21.67 -16.67
C LEU A 16 35.45 23.02 -15.99
N LEU A 17 35.22 23.11 -14.68
CA LEU A 17 36.03 23.94 -13.78
C LEU A 17 36.35 23.17 -12.48
N ILE A 18 37.65 23.03 -12.24
CA ILE A 18 38.30 22.56 -11.02
C ILE A 18 38.44 23.77 -10.08
N GLY A 19 38.30 23.54 -8.77
CA GLY A 19 38.73 24.50 -7.75
C GLY A 19 38.98 23.80 -6.41
N CYS A 20 40.24 23.42 -6.17
CA CYS A 20 40.79 23.13 -4.84
C CYS A 20 41.32 24.44 -4.24
N SER A 21 41.12 24.66 -2.93
CA SER A 21 42.09 25.36 -2.08
C SER A 21 41.92 24.92 -0.62
N ASN A 22 43.00 24.34 -0.09
CA ASN A 22 43.27 24.18 1.33
C ASN A 22 43.94 25.45 1.84
N ASP A 23 43.60 25.88 3.06
CA ASP A 23 44.53 26.65 3.89
C ASP A 23 44.62 26.04 5.28
N LYS A 24 45.86 25.74 5.66
CA LYS A 24 46.32 25.42 7.01
C LYS A 24 46.94 26.69 7.57
N ASN A 25 46.57 27.12 8.79
CA ASN A 25 47.58 27.33 9.82
C ASN A 25 47.00 27.51 11.24
N ASN A 26 47.76 26.91 12.15
CA ASN A 26 47.65 26.85 13.61
C ASN A 26 48.01 28.20 14.26
N ASP A 27 47.39 28.52 15.41
CA ASP A 27 48.10 28.52 16.70
C ASP A 27 47.15 28.77 17.91
N THR A 28 47.10 27.76 18.78
CA THR A 28 47.07 27.74 20.27
C THR A 28 46.37 28.85 21.08
N ASN A 29 45.38 28.45 21.93
CA ASN A 29 45.58 28.28 23.38
C ASN A 29 44.39 27.57 24.10
N ASN A 30 44.69 26.39 24.65
CA ASN A 30 44.23 25.73 25.89
C ASN A 30 42.80 25.95 26.48
N GLY A 31 42.10 24.83 26.74
CA GLY A 31 41.02 24.77 27.74
C GLY A 31 40.00 23.62 27.59
N ASN A 32 40.41 22.40 27.97
CA ASN A 32 39.61 21.21 28.32
C ASN A 32 38.07 21.27 28.26
N ASN A 33 37.44 20.37 27.49
CA ASN A 33 36.78 19.19 28.08
C ASN A 33 36.44 18.12 27.04
N SER A 34 36.82 16.89 27.33
CA SER A 34 36.72 15.71 26.48
C SER A 34 35.30 15.14 26.43
N THR A 35 34.78 14.81 25.25
CA THR A 35 34.07 13.54 24.99
C THR A 35 33.93 13.31 23.46
N PRO A 36 34.32 12.13 22.94
CA PRO A 36 34.48 11.90 21.49
C PRO A 36 33.16 11.54 20.76
N PRO A 37 33.00 11.89 19.47
CA PRO A 37 32.05 11.24 18.58
C PRO A 37 32.74 10.12 17.77
N THR A 38 32.24 8.89 17.86
CA THR A 38 32.60 7.82 16.91
C THR A 38 31.37 6.97 16.56
N THR A 39 30.92 7.14 15.32
CA THR A 39 30.66 6.15 14.26
C THR A 39 30.21 4.70 14.59
N GLU A 40 29.16 4.28 13.85
CA GLU A 40 28.81 2.94 13.33
C GLU A 40 28.14 1.83 14.20
N GLN A 41 26.88 1.53 13.81
CA GLN A 41 26.29 0.21 13.45
C GLN A 41 26.39 -1.01 14.41
N SER A 42 25.21 -1.55 14.81
CA SER A 42 24.79 -2.97 14.74
C SER A 42 24.08 -3.56 16.01
N GLN A 43 22.84 -4.02 15.77
CA GLN A 43 22.10 -5.20 16.30
C GLN A 43 21.97 -5.56 17.82
N ASN A 44 20.71 -5.46 18.29
CA ASN A 44 19.91 -6.40 19.13
C ASN A 44 20.26 -6.60 20.63
N PRO A 45 19.38 -7.21 21.48
CA PRO A 45 17.96 -6.98 21.82
C PRO A 45 17.81 -6.43 23.27
N GLY A 46 17.07 -5.33 23.47
CA GLY A 46 16.84 -4.76 24.80
C GLY A 46 15.39 -4.94 25.25
N ASN A 47 15.14 -5.93 26.11
CA ASN A 47 13.91 -6.06 26.89
C ASN A 47 13.71 -4.79 27.73
N SER A 48 12.80 -3.93 27.30
CA SER A 48 12.35 -2.75 28.05
C SER A 48 10.86 -2.91 28.33
N THR A 49 10.55 -3.09 29.60
CA THR A 49 9.19 -3.18 30.14
C THR A 49 8.54 -1.80 30.09
N GLY A 50 8.12 -1.40 28.89
CA GLY A 50 7.16 -0.33 28.67
C GLY A 50 5.90 -0.97 28.09
N THR A 51 4.74 -0.67 28.67
CA THR A 51 3.44 -1.06 28.10
C THR A 51 3.15 -0.21 26.86
N GLU A 52 4.00 -0.32 25.84
CA GLU A 52 3.66 0.16 24.50
C GLU A 52 2.67 -0.84 23.93
N LYS A 53 1.42 -0.40 23.80
CA LYS A 53 0.48 -1.06 22.91
C LYS A 53 1.19 -1.14 21.56
N PRO A 54 1.53 -2.34 21.04
CA PRO A 54 2.17 -2.44 19.75
C PRO A 54 1.32 -1.66 18.76
N ASP A 55 1.99 -0.88 17.91
CA ASP A 55 1.35 -0.08 16.87
C ASP A 55 0.92 -1.00 15.71
N ILE A 56 0.06 -1.97 16.08
CA ILE A 56 -0.49 -3.04 15.24
C ILE A 56 -1.21 -2.44 14.03
N ILE A 57 -1.64 -1.18 14.12
CA ILE A 57 -2.44 -0.54 13.10
C ILE A 57 -1.54 0.21 12.11
N THR A 58 -0.55 1.03 12.50
CA THR A 58 0.12 1.93 11.53
C THR A 58 0.85 1.21 10.41
N SER A 59 1.42 0.03 10.66
CA SER A 59 2.23 -0.70 9.69
C SER A 59 1.39 -1.65 8.82
N PRO A 60 1.75 -1.85 7.53
CA PRO A 60 1.10 -2.85 6.69
C PRO A 60 1.27 -4.25 7.28
N SER A 61 0.20 -5.05 7.31
CA SER A 61 0.32 -6.47 7.63
C SER A 61 0.51 -7.30 6.37
N LYS A 62 1.48 -8.20 6.43
CA LYS A 62 1.75 -9.20 5.41
C LYS A 62 1.06 -10.50 5.81
N VAL A 63 0.17 -11.01 4.96
CA VAL A 63 -0.58 -12.25 5.22
C VAL A 63 -0.19 -13.33 4.20
N THR A 64 -0.20 -14.59 4.62
CA THR A 64 0.29 -15.72 3.80
C THR A 64 -0.76 -16.79 3.54
N ASP A 65 -1.83 -16.81 4.34
CA ASP A 65 -2.86 -17.84 4.31
C ASP A 65 -4.23 -17.25 4.63
N ASP A 66 -5.27 -18.08 4.53
CA ASP A 66 -6.65 -17.66 4.72
C ASP A 66 -6.97 -17.27 6.17
N VAL A 67 -6.38 -17.96 7.15
CA VAL A 67 -6.58 -17.68 8.57
C VAL A 67 -6.05 -16.28 8.91
N THR A 68 -4.79 -16.01 8.56
CA THR A 68 -4.14 -14.71 8.79
C THR A 68 -4.80 -13.58 8.00
N LEU A 69 -5.31 -13.87 6.79
CA LEU A 69 -6.09 -12.90 6.01
C LEU A 69 -7.41 -12.51 6.70
N VAL A 70 -8.20 -13.50 7.15
CA VAL A 70 -9.48 -13.24 7.82
C VAL A 70 -9.26 -12.50 9.14
N GLU A 71 -8.23 -12.87 9.90
CA GLU A 71 -7.85 -12.16 11.12
C GLU A 71 -7.45 -10.70 10.82
N ALA A 72 -6.63 -10.45 9.80
CA ALA A 72 -6.21 -9.11 9.43
C ALA A 72 -7.37 -8.20 8.95
N LEU A 73 -8.45 -8.78 8.43
CA LEU A 73 -9.62 -8.05 7.92
C LEU A 73 -10.71 -7.81 8.98
N ASN A 74 -10.49 -8.21 10.24
CA ASN A 74 -11.39 -7.90 11.35
C ASN A 74 -11.29 -6.43 11.81
N GLU A 75 -12.09 -6.04 12.81
CA GLU A 75 -12.20 -4.66 13.30
C GLU A 75 -10.99 -4.14 14.08
N THR A 76 -10.12 -5.02 14.56
CA THR A 76 -8.89 -4.69 15.30
C THR A 76 -7.62 -4.85 14.46
N GLY A 77 -7.77 -5.32 13.21
CA GLY A 77 -6.67 -5.55 12.30
C GLY A 77 -5.99 -4.27 11.80
N PRO A 78 -4.97 -4.40 10.94
CA PRO A 78 -4.29 -3.27 10.31
C PRO A 78 -5.20 -2.48 9.35
N TRP A 79 -4.79 -1.26 9.00
CA TRP A 79 -5.45 -0.49 7.92
C TRP A 79 -4.94 -0.84 6.52
N ILE A 80 -3.79 -1.51 6.38
CA ILE A 80 -3.31 -2.11 5.12
C ILE A 80 -3.11 -3.61 5.29
N VAL A 81 -3.71 -4.41 4.39
CA VAL A 81 -3.49 -5.85 4.27
C VAL A 81 -2.82 -6.18 2.93
N ILE A 82 -1.73 -6.93 2.96
CA ILE A 82 -0.93 -7.29 1.77
C ILE A 82 -0.67 -8.81 1.76
N PRO A 83 -1.34 -9.60 0.91
CA PRO A 83 -0.95 -10.99 0.66
C PRO A 83 0.49 -11.10 0.16
N GLN A 84 1.22 -12.15 0.55
CA GLN A 84 2.57 -12.44 0.03
C GLN A 84 2.58 -13.52 -1.07
N ASN A 85 1.42 -14.10 -1.34
CA ASN A 85 1.15 -15.12 -2.34
C ASN A 85 -0.33 -15.07 -2.74
N ASP A 86 -0.68 -15.86 -3.74
CA ASP A 86 -2.08 -16.12 -4.04
C ASP A 86 -2.72 -16.85 -2.85
N ILE A 87 -3.91 -16.41 -2.45
CA ILE A 87 -4.66 -17.00 -1.35
C ILE A 87 -5.98 -17.50 -1.92
N LYS A 88 -6.32 -18.75 -1.60
CA LYS A 88 -7.61 -19.34 -1.91
C LYS A 88 -8.24 -19.84 -0.63
N THR A 89 -9.49 -19.47 -0.41
CA THR A 89 -10.30 -19.95 0.72
C THR A 89 -11.68 -20.34 0.24
N ASP A 90 -12.31 -21.25 0.99
CA ASP A 90 -13.71 -21.63 0.86
C ASP A 90 -14.62 -20.81 1.79
N LYS A 91 -14.05 -19.91 2.58
CA LYS A 91 -14.77 -19.06 3.54
C LYS A 91 -15.18 -17.74 2.91
N ASP A 92 -16.33 -17.23 3.31
CA ASP A 92 -16.71 -15.84 3.07
C ASP A 92 -15.75 -14.93 3.84
N ILE A 93 -15.32 -13.84 3.19
CA ILE A 93 -14.44 -12.83 3.79
C ILE A 93 -15.28 -11.59 4.09
N VAL A 94 -15.08 -11.00 5.27
CA VAL A 94 -15.70 -9.72 5.65
C VAL A 94 -14.60 -8.72 5.95
N VAL A 95 -14.69 -7.55 5.32
CA VAL A 95 -13.85 -6.39 5.60
C VAL A 95 -14.56 -5.53 6.62
N SER A 96 -14.23 -5.73 7.89
CA SER A 96 -14.87 -5.03 8.99
C SER A 96 -14.41 -3.58 9.11
N LYS A 97 -15.28 -2.74 9.68
CA LYS A 97 -14.93 -1.37 10.07
C LYS A 97 -13.86 -1.41 11.15
N LEU A 98 -12.81 -0.62 10.99
CA LEU A 98 -11.76 -0.47 12.00
C LEU A 98 -12.29 0.23 13.25
N THR A 99 -11.94 -0.30 14.42
CA THR A 99 -12.16 0.35 15.72
C THR A 99 -11.22 1.52 15.95
N THR A 100 -10.07 1.52 15.29
CA THR A 100 -9.07 2.59 15.36
C THR A 100 -8.41 2.72 13.98
N ILE A 101 -8.32 3.95 13.49
CA ILE A 101 -7.63 4.28 12.24
C ILE A 101 -6.46 5.20 12.61
N PRO A 102 -5.25 5.01 12.06
CA PRO A 102 -4.14 5.89 12.37
C PRO A 102 -4.40 7.32 11.90
N GLU A 103 -3.79 8.28 12.59
CA GLU A 103 -3.96 9.69 12.26
C GLU A 103 -3.59 9.98 10.80
N GLY A 104 -4.46 10.75 10.13
CA GLY A 104 -4.29 11.09 8.71
C GLY A 104 -4.51 9.93 7.73
N LYS A 105 -4.98 8.77 8.19
CA LYS A 105 -5.43 7.66 7.33
C LYS A 105 -6.95 7.63 7.26
N VAL A 106 -7.46 7.06 6.17
CA VAL A 106 -8.89 6.91 5.93
C VAL A 106 -9.16 5.46 5.54
N GLY A 107 -10.16 4.87 6.19
CA GLY A 107 -10.66 3.53 5.87
C GLY A 107 -9.59 2.43 5.87
N ARG A 108 -9.68 1.52 4.89
CA ARG A 108 -8.87 0.31 4.83
C ARG A 108 -8.43 -0.03 3.40
N ASN A 109 -7.20 -0.48 3.25
CA ASN A 109 -6.60 -0.88 1.97
C ASN A 109 -6.33 -2.38 1.94
N ILE A 110 -6.75 -3.04 0.85
CA ILE A 110 -6.43 -4.43 0.53
C ILE A 110 -5.57 -4.38 -0.75
N SER A 111 -4.27 -4.53 -0.58
CA SER A 111 -3.29 -4.39 -1.66
C SER A 111 -2.84 -5.77 -2.12
N LEU A 112 -3.37 -6.22 -3.26
CA LEU A 112 -3.05 -7.53 -3.84
C LEU A 112 -1.77 -7.46 -4.68
N TYR A 113 -0.72 -6.80 -4.17
CA TYR A 113 0.56 -6.66 -4.85
C TYR A 113 1.71 -6.44 -3.86
N ALA A 114 2.92 -6.78 -4.28
CA ALA A 114 4.15 -6.52 -3.55
C ALA A 114 5.01 -5.50 -4.30
N THR A 115 5.77 -4.70 -3.55
CA THR A 115 6.77 -3.78 -4.10
C THR A 115 8.18 -4.18 -3.67
N ASP A 116 9.16 -3.75 -4.45
CA ASP A 116 10.57 -3.74 -4.04
C ASP A 116 10.89 -2.53 -3.13
N GLU A 117 12.16 -2.39 -2.76
CA GLU A 117 12.70 -1.29 -1.96
C GLU A 117 12.55 0.08 -2.65
N ASN A 118 12.46 0.09 -3.98
CA ASN A 118 12.28 1.29 -4.79
C ASN A 118 10.80 1.61 -5.07
N GLN A 119 9.87 0.93 -4.39
CA GLN A 119 8.42 1.06 -4.56
C GLN A 119 7.89 0.64 -5.94
N ASN A 120 8.68 -0.10 -6.73
CA ASN A 120 8.20 -0.67 -7.97
C ASN A 120 7.35 -1.90 -7.68
N VAL A 121 6.24 -2.05 -8.39
CA VAL A 121 5.43 -3.26 -8.32
C VAL A 121 6.19 -4.41 -8.96
N VAL A 122 6.49 -5.44 -8.16
CA VAL A 122 7.24 -6.62 -8.60
C VAL A 122 6.36 -7.86 -8.74
N LYS A 123 5.20 -7.88 -8.08
CA LYS A 123 4.27 -9.00 -8.13
C LYS A 123 2.85 -8.54 -7.82
N GLU A 124 1.89 -9.13 -8.50
CA GLU A 124 0.46 -9.02 -8.19
C GLU A 124 -0.07 -10.41 -7.81
N PHE A 125 -1.10 -10.45 -6.96
CA PHE A 125 -1.63 -11.67 -6.36
C PHE A 125 -3.10 -11.87 -6.72
N THR A 126 -3.52 -13.13 -6.67
CA THR A 126 -4.91 -13.54 -6.78
C THR A 126 -5.47 -13.91 -5.42
N LEU A 127 -6.57 -13.26 -5.02
CA LEU A 127 -7.37 -13.65 -3.87
C LEU A 127 -8.65 -14.33 -4.36
N THR A 128 -8.84 -15.60 -4.01
CA THR A 128 -10.04 -16.37 -4.36
C THR A 128 -10.86 -16.67 -3.11
N ALA A 129 -12.13 -16.26 -3.10
CA ALA A 129 -13.10 -16.57 -2.06
C ALA A 129 -14.50 -16.63 -2.67
N PRO A 130 -15.46 -17.39 -2.12
CA PRO A 130 -16.84 -17.37 -2.62
C PRO A 130 -17.45 -15.97 -2.57
N ARG A 131 -17.19 -15.23 -1.49
CA ARG A 131 -17.73 -13.90 -1.22
C ARG A 131 -16.72 -13.00 -0.51
N LEU A 132 -16.67 -11.74 -0.92
CA LEU A 132 -16.03 -10.64 -0.18
C LEU A 132 -17.09 -9.59 0.20
N THR A 133 -17.31 -9.39 1.48
CA THR A 133 -18.25 -8.39 2.00
C THR A 133 -17.50 -7.14 2.45
N ILE A 134 -17.79 -6.00 1.84
CA ILE A 134 -17.25 -4.69 2.21
C ILE A 134 -18.20 -4.04 3.22
N ALA A 135 -18.00 -4.35 4.51
CA ALA A 135 -18.83 -3.83 5.60
C ALA A 135 -18.39 -2.43 6.07
N ALA A 136 -17.12 -2.07 5.85
CA ALA A 136 -16.56 -0.77 6.20
C ALA A 136 -16.75 0.29 5.10
N ASP A 137 -16.81 1.55 5.51
CA ASP A 137 -16.67 2.69 4.61
C ASP A 137 -15.20 2.89 4.19
N ASP A 138 -15.00 3.60 3.07
CA ASP A 138 -13.70 4.06 2.58
C ASP A 138 -12.69 2.91 2.37
N VAL A 139 -13.15 1.77 1.85
CA VAL A 139 -12.30 0.63 1.52
C VAL A 139 -11.73 0.76 0.11
N GLU A 140 -10.45 0.45 -0.05
CA GLU A 140 -9.79 0.37 -1.36
C GLU A 140 -9.23 -1.04 -1.62
N LEU A 141 -9.64 -1.67 -2.73
CA LEU A 141 -9.05 -2.89 -3.27
C LEU A 141 -8.10 -2.52 -4.42
N LYS A 142 -6.83 -2.92 -4.33
CA LYS A 142 -5.77 -2.41 -5.21
C LYS A 142 -4.99 -3.52 -5.90
N ARG A 143 -4.86 -3.40 -7.23
CA ARG A 143 -4.10 -4.29 -8.13
C ARG A 143 -4.53 -5.75 -8.06
N GLY A 144 -3.86 -6.62 -8.82
CA GLY A 144 -4.08 -8.06 -8.78
C GLY A 144 -5.47 -8.49 -9.23
N THR A 145 -5.89 -9.67 -8.78
CA THR A 145 -7.16 -10.27 -9.17
C THR A 145 -7.94 -10.73 -7.94
N PHE A 146 -9.22 -10.40 -7.89
CA PHE A 146 -10.16 -11.04 -6.96
C PHE A 146 -11.07 -11.99 -7.75
N VAL A 147 -11.21 -13.23 -7.28
CA VAL A 147 -12.10 -14.23 -7.86
C VAL A 147 -13.18 -14.57 -6.84
N GLY A 148 -14.43 -14.26 -7.17
CA GLY A 148 -15.56 -14.32 -6.23
C GLY A 148 -16.52 -13.15 -6.40
N ASP A 149 -17.66 -13.23 -5.72
CA ASP A 149 -18.64 -12.14 -5.71
C ASP A 149 -18.33 -11.13 -4.59
N ILE A 150 -18.51 -9.84 -4.87
CA ILE A 150 -18.33 -8.75 -3.91
C ILE A 150 -19.70 -8.21 -3.47
N TYR A 151 -19.90 -8.07 -2.17
CA TYR A 151 -21.11 -7.49 -1.58
C TYR A 151 -20.73 -6.20 -0.85
N VAL A 152 -21.28 -5.07 -1.28
CA VAL A 152 -20.85 -3.74 -0.81
C VAL A 152 -21.93 -3.16 0.09
N GLN A 153 -21.60 -2.95 1.36
CA GLN A 153 -22.47 -2.34 2.37
C GLN A 153 -22.01 -0.91 2.72
N GLY A 154 -20.70 -0.72 2.91
CA GLY A 154 -20.12 0.58 3.19
C GLY A 154 -20.04 1.49 1.96
N LYS A 155 -19.93 2.80 2.20
CA LYS A 155 -19.77 3.80 1.14
C LYS A 155 -18.31 3.98 0.74
N ASN A 156 -18.11 4.65 -0.39
CA ASN A 156 -16.80 5.00 -0.94
C ASN A 156 -15.89 3.80 -1.21
N PHE A 157 -16.45 2.62 -1.48
CA PHE A 157 -15.67 1.47 -1.91
C PHE A 157 -15.03 1.76 -3.28
N LYS A 158 -13.71 1.62 -3.37
CA LYS A 158 -12.95 1.88 -4.59
C LYS A 158 -12.15 0.64 -4.99
N ILE A 159 -12.14 0.35 -6.29
CA ILE A 159 -11.29 -0.68 -6.88
C ILE A 159 -10.33 -0.02 -7.86
N SER A 160 -9.02 -0.18 -7.63
CA SER A 160 -7.96 0.50 -8.38
C SER A 160 -7.03 -0.52 -9.05
N ASN A 161 -7.02 -0.59 -10.38
CA ASN A 161 -6.19 -1.52 -11.16
C ASN A 161 -6.40 -3.02 -10.83
N THR A 162 -7.50 -3.40 -10.19
CA THR A 162 -7.82 -4.80 -9.86
C THR A 162 -8.80 -5.38 -10.87
N LYS A 163 -8.59 -6.65 -11.24
CA LYS A 163 -9.56 -7.44 -12.02
C LYS A 163 -10.47 -8.21 -11.06
N VAL A 164 -11.77 -7.98 -11.12
CA VAL A 164 -12.77 -8.75 -10.39
C VAL A 164 -13.39 -9.77 -11.33
N GLN A 165 -13.12 -11.05 -11.07
CA GLN A 165 -13.75 -12.19 -11.73
C GLN A 165 -14.96 -12.65 -10.91
N GLY A 166 -16.07 -11.95 -11.10
CA GLY A 166 -17.32 -12.17 -10.37
C GLY A 166 -18.25 -10.98 -10.47
N ASN A 167 -19.30 -10.97 -9.66
CA ASN A 167 -20.31 -9.92 -9.62
C ASN A 167 -20.06 -8.93 -8.48
N ILE A 168 -20.63 -7.73 -8.59
CA ILE A 168 -20.70 -6.76 -7.49
C ILE A 168 -22.16 -6.47 -7.16
N TYR A 169 -22.53 -6.73 -5.91
CA TYR A 169 -23.87 -6.48 -5.38
C TYR A 169 -23.83 -5.36 -4.35
N PHE A 170 -24.47 -4.24 -4.64
CA PHE A 170 -24.64 -3.15 -3.69
C PHE A 170 -25.85 -3.43 -2.80
N GLN A 171 -25.68 -3.34 -1.49
CA GLN A 171 -26.74 -3.60 -0.50
C GLN A 171 -27.61 -2.37 -0.22
N ASN A 172 -27.16 -1.19 -0.64
CA ASN A 172 -27.90 0.05 -0.51
C ASN A 172 -27.50 1.04 -1.62
N GLN A 173 -28.29 2.10 -1.77
CA GLN A 173 -28.10 3.08 -2.83
C GLN A 173 -26.82 3.92 -2.61
N GLU A 174 -26.50 4.28 -1.36
CA GLU A 174 -25.31 5.08 -1.04
C GLU A 174 -24.01 4.34 -1.41
N ALA A 175 -23.92 3.04 -1.10
CA ALA A 175 -22.82 2.18 -1.50
C ALA A 175 -22.65 2.12 -3.02
N LYS A 176 -23.76 2.07 -3.77
CA LYS A 176 -23.74 2.10 -5.24
C LYS A 176 -23.30 3.45 -5.79
N ASP A 177 -23.86 4.54 -5.27
CA ASP A 177 -23.63 5.90 -5.78
C ASP A 177 -22.20 6.38 -5.52
N THR A 178 -21.57 5.87 -4.46
CA THR A 178 -20.21 6.24 -4.06
C THR A 178 -19.13 5.27 -4.55
N PHE A 179 -19.52 4.13 -5.13
CA PHE A 179 -18.59 3.14 -5.67
C PHE A 179 -17.79 3.68 -6.85
N LYS A 180 -16.50 3.35 -6.91
CA LYS A 180 -15.61 3.78 -7.99
C LYS A 180 -14.71 2.66 -8.51
N LEU A 181 -14.57 2.61 -9.83
CA LEU A 181 -13.50 1.90 -10.53
C LEU A 181 -12.46 2.92 -11.01
N ASP A 182 -11.18 2.63 -10.82
CA ASP A 182 -10.08 3.51 -11.21
C ASP A 182 -8.95 2.75 -11.92
N GLY A 183 -8.23 3.46 -12.80
CA GLY A 183 -7.18 2.90 -13.65
C GLY A 183 -7.67 1.74 -14.52
N ASP A 184 -6.91 0.64 -14.54
CA ASP A 184 -7.23 -0.56 -15.33
C ASP A 184 -8.19 -1.52 -14.60
N ALA A 185 -8.94 -1.04 -13.61
CA ALA A 185 -9.89 -1.86 -12.88
C ALA A 185 -11.01 -2.38 -13.80
N SER A 186 -11.41 -3.64 -13.61
CA SER A 186 -12.46 -4.27 -14.41
C SER A 186 -13.27 -5.27 -13.59
N VAL A 187 -14.53 -5.48 -13.99
CA VAL A 187 -15.46 -6.44 -13.38
C VAL A 187 -16.04 -7.28 -14.49
N SER A 188 -15.90 -8.61 -14.42
CA SER A 188 -16.38 -9.52 -15.47
C SER A 188 -17.87 -9.81 -15.39
N GLY A 189 -18.46 -9.73 -14.19
CA GLY A 189 -19.88 -9.99 -13.93
C GLY A 189 -20.73 -8.72 -13.90
N VAL A 190 -21.94 -8.86 -13.34
CA VAL A 190 -22.88 -7.74 -13.23
C VAL A 190 -22.54 -6.83 -12.06
N GLN A 191 -22.96 -5.56 -12.16
CA GLN A 191 -22.93 -4.60 -11.07
C GLN A 191 -24.37 -4.14 -10.82
N GLU A 192 -24.98 -4.58 -9.72
CA GLU A 192 -26.40 -4.32 -9.46
C GLU A 192 -26.71 -4.00 -8.01
N LEU A 193 -27.79 -3.25 -7.80
CA LEU A 193 -28.35 -3.04 -6.48
C LEU A 193 -29.17 -4.27 -6.12
N LYS A 194 -28.76 -4.99 -5.07
CA LYS A 194 -29.42 -6.19 -4.56
C LYS A 194 -29.53 -6.08 -3.05
N LYS A 195 -30.70 -5.62 -2.62
CA LYS A 195 -31.06 -5.44 -1.21
C LYS A 195 -31.39 -6.76 -0.52
#